data_AF-A0A960IWN9-F1
#
_entry.id   AF-A0A960IWN9-F1
#
_cell.length_a   1.000
_cell.length_b   1.000
_cell.length_c   1.000
_cell.angle_alpha   90.00
_cell.angle_beta   90.00
_cell.angle_gamma   90.00
#
_symmetry.space_group_name_H-M   'P 1'
#
loop_
_entity.id
_entity.type
_entity.pdbx_description
1 polymer ?
#
loop_
_entity_poly.entity_id
_entity_poly.type
_entity_poly.pdbx_seq_one_letter_code
_entity_poly.pdbx_strand_id
1 'polypeptide(L)'
;MSTTDDLSTTEALIGRADVNDLEAILGVTNTDVNELVHHVKDNADCIFTWDYEKGRRPALNKLYEKAKSAQWNGETDLPWDTEVDQEALVMANAEANASSMFAGTVDLAGTVFERWDEQQWIQLGVESQNWMLSQFMHGEQGA
;
A
#
# COMPACT_ATOMS: atom_id res chain seq x y z
N MET A 1 -37.40 21.53 -21.54
CA MET A 1 -36.41 22.42 -20.90
C MET A 1 -35.25 21.50 -20.55
N SER A 2 -34.18 21.55 -21.35
CA SER A 2 -33.08 20.56 -21.29
C SER A 2 -32.16 20.91 -20.12
N THR A 3 -31.98 19.97 -19.20
CA THR A 3 -30.96 20.02 -18.15
C THR A 3 -29.59 19.85 -18.79
N THR A 4 -28.76 20.90 -18.73
CA THR A 4 -27.35 20.84 -19.12
C THR A 4 -26.59 20.19 -17.97
N ASP A 5 -25.91 19.09 -18.27
CA ASP A 5 -25.01 18.35 -17.40
C ASP A 5 -23.77 19.22 -17.13
N ASP A 6 -23.57 19.66 -15.88
CA ASP A 6 -22.41 20.47 -15.48
C ASP A 6 -21.21 19.54 -15.26
N LEU A 7 -20.54 19.15 -16.34
CA LEU A 7 -19.31 18.37 -16.29
C LEU A 7 -18.19 19.29 -15.78
N SER A 8 -17.85 19.15 -14.50
CA SER A 8 -16.68 19.82 -13.91
C SER A 8 -15.43 19.49 -14.74
N THR A 9 -14.80 20.53 -15.31
CA THR A 9 -13.61 20.35 -16.15
C THR A 9 -12.42 19.88 -15.33
N THR A 10 -11.42 19.28 -15.98
CA THR A 10 -10.17 18.87 -15.36
C THR A 10 -9.51 20.04 -14.62
N GLU A 11 -9.54 21.24 -15.21
CA GLU A 11 -9.02 22.46 -14.59
C GLU A 11 -9.76 22.81 -13.30
N ALA A 12 -11.08 22.61 -13.25
CA ALA A 12 -11.87 22.88 -12.06
C ALA A 12 -11.62 21.87 -10.94
N LEU A 13 -11.32 20.62 -11.28
CA LEU A 13 -11.13 19.53 -10.31
C LEU A 13 -9.72 19.47 -9.74
N ILE A 14 -8.70 19.67 -10.59
CA ILE A 14 -7.30 19.41 -10.23
C ILE A 14 -6.37 20.58 -10.60
N GLY A 15 -6.92 21.71 -11.02
CA GLY A 15 -6.15 22.94 -11.30
C GLY A 15 -5.29 22.88 -12.57
N ARG A 16 -5.46 21.85 -13.41
CA ARG A 16 -4.67 21.64 -14.63
C ARG A 16 -5.55 21.20 -15.79
N ALA A 17 -5.13 21.54 -17.01
CA ALA A 17 -5.91 21.28 -18.21
C ALA A 17 -5.89 19.82 -18.67
N ASP A 18 -4.73 19.19 -18.53
CA ASP A 18 -4.53 17.78 -18.84
C ASP A 18 -4.17 17.01 -17.57
N VAL A 19 -4.80 15.85 -17.39
CA VAL A 19 -4.49 14.89 -16.32
C VAL A 19 -3.05 14.37 -16.46
N ASN A 20 -2.52 14.32 -17.68
CA ASN A 20 -1.18 13.80 -17.98
C ASN A 20 -0.16 14.91 -18.30
N ASP A 21 -0.38 16.13 -17.82
CA ASP A 21 0.62 17.19 -17.91
C ASP A 21 1.85 16.84 -17.06
N LEU A 22 2.84 16.20 -17.69
CA LEU A 22 4.04 15.69 -17.03
C LEU A 22 4.89 16.79 -16.43
N GLU A 23 4.97 17.96 -17.08
CA GLU A 23 5.72 19.12 -16.57
C GLU A 23 5.06 19.65 -15.29
N ALA A 24 3.73 19.77 -15.29
CA ALA A 24 2.99 20.17 -14.09
C ALA A 24 3.10 19.14 -12.96
N ILE A 25 3.04 17.83 -13.26
CA ILE A 25 3.18 16.75 -12.27
C ILE A 25 4.58 16.74 -11.66
N LEU A 26 5.62 16.76 -12.50
CA LEU A 26 7.01 16.70 -12.05
C LEU A 26 7.48 18.02 -11.44
N GLY A 27 6.81 19.12 -11.74
CA GLY A 27 7.01 20.43 -11.12
C GLY A 27 6.45 20.54 -9.70
N VAL A 28 5.59 19.60 -9.25
CA VAL A 28 5.17 19.51 -7.86
C VAL A 28 6.34 18.97 -7.03
N THR A 29 7.14 19.89 -6.50
CA THR A 29 8.19 19.57 -5.55
C THR A 29 7.64 19.65 -4.13
N ASN A 30 8.16 18.80 -3.23
CA ASN A 30 7.91 18.98 -1.81
C ASN A 30 8.45 20.37 -1.42
N THR A 31 7.56 21.25 -0.97
CA THR A 31 7.90 22.64 -0.63
C THR A 31 8.79 22.73 0.61
N ASP A 32 8.81 21.69 1.46
CA ASP A 32 9.68 21.62 2.63
C ASP A 32 10.26 20.20 2.82
N VAL A 33 11.42 19.98 2.22
CA VAL A 33 12.14 18.70 2.26
C VAL A 33 12.65 18.31 3.64
N ASN A 34 12.66 19.23 4.62
CA ASN A 34 13.11 18.97 5.98
C ASN A 34 11.94 18.97 6.99
N GLU A 35 10.69 19.08 6.52
CA GLU A 35 9.52 19.07 7.37
C GLU A 35 9.37 17.71 8.06
N LEU A 36 9.38 17.71 9.39
CA LEU A 36 9.19 16.51 10.20
C LEU A 36 7.72 16.12 10.33
N VAL A 37 6.79 17.07 10.16
CA VAL A 37 5.34 16.88 10.33
C VAL A 37 4.60 17.74 9.32
N HIS A 38 3.91 17.10 8.37
CA HIS A 38 3.13 17.77 7.34
C HIS A 38 1.61 17.67 7.63
N HIS A 39 0.91 18.80 7.68
CA HIS A 39 -0.53 18.82 7.91
C HIS A 39 -1.32 18.78 6.59
N VAL A 40 -2.05 17.69 6.35
CA VAL A 40 -2.94 17.55 5.19
C VAL A 40 -4.37 17.94 5.58
N LYS A 41 -5.03 18.75 4.75
CA LYS A 41 -6.44 19.10 4.93
C LYS A 41 -7.32 17.89 4.62
N ASP A 42 -8.10 17.45 5.61
CA ASP A 42 -9.18 16.50 5.39
C ASP A 42 -10.33 17.19 4.64
N ASN A 43 -10.72 16.62 3.49
CA ASN A 43 -11.83 17.11 2.67
C ASN A 43 -13.13 16.35 2.93
N ALA A 44 -13.16 15.44 3.91
CA ALA A 44 -14.37 14.78 4.37
C ALA A 44 -15.07 15.56 5.50
N ASP A 45 -16.41 15.50 5.53
CA ASP A 45 -17.20 16.08 6.61
C ASP A 45 -17.00 15.29 7.92
N CYS A 46 -16.62 15.99 8.99
CA CYS A 46 -16.60 15.42 10.33
C CYS A 46 -18.02 15.46 10.94
N ILE A 47 -18.58 14.28 11.22
CA ILE A 47 -19.97 14.14 11.70
C ILE A 47 -19.97 13.57 13.12
N PHE A 48 -20.57 14.31 14.06
CA PHE A 48 -20.81 13.87 15.43
C PHE A 48 -22.29 13.55 15.65
N THR A 49 -22.58 12.40 16.27
CA THR A 49 -23.93 12.03 16.73
C THR A 49 -23.98 12.11 18.25
N TRP A 50 -24.80 13.03 18.77
CA TRP A 50 -24.95 13.26 20.22
C TRP A 50 -26.06 12.43 20.87
N ASP A 51 -26.85 11.71 20.06
CA ASP A 51 -27.72 10.69 20.60
C ASP A 51 -26.89 9.44 20.85
N TYR A 52 -26.81 9.04 22.11
CA TYR A 52 -26.06 7.84 22.50
C TYR A 52 -26.77 6.53 22.08
N GLU A 53 -27.70 6.60 21.13
CA GLU A 53 -28.43 5.44 20.61
C GLU A 53 -27.56 4.65 19.63
N LYS A 54 -27.30 3.39 19.99
CA LYS A 54 -26.59 2.45 19.13
C LYS A 54 -27.48 2.11 17.94
N GLY A 55 -27.08 2.48 16.72
CA GLY A 55 -27.89 2.13 15.53
C GLY A 55 -27.95 3.17 14.43
N ARG A 56 -27.75 4.46 14.76
CA ARG A 56 -27.97 5.57 13.82
C ARG A 56 -27.18 5.43 12.51
N ARG A 57 -26.04 4.74 12.54
CA ARG A 57 -25.28 4.34 11.35
C ARG A 57 -25.04 2.81 11.33
N PRO A 58 -25.95 2.03 10.72
CA PRO A 58 -25.87 0.57 10.71
C PRO A 58 -24.57 0.01 10.12
N ALA A 59 -23.98 0.68 9.13
CA ALA A 59 -22.71 0.28 8.54
C ALA A 59 -21.54 0.36 9.53
N LEU A 60 -21.46 1.45 10.32
CA LEU A 60 -20.44 1.59 11.36
C LEU A 60 -20.61 0.55 12.47
N ASN A 61 -21.85 0.27 12.87
CA ASN A 61 -22.12 -0.80 13.82
C ASN A 61 -21.65 -2.17 13.32
N LYS A 62 -21.87 -2.48 12.04
CA LYS A 62 -21.42 -3.73 11.45
C LYS A 62 -19.89 -3.85 11.47
N LEU A 63 -19.18 -2.77 11.12
CA LEU A 63 -17.71 -2.72 11.21
C LEU A 63 -17.23 -2.90 12.65
N TYR A 64 -17.88 -2.22 13.60
CA TYR A 64 -17.54 -2.28 15.01
C TYR A 64 -17.74 -3.68 15.61
N GLU A 65 -18.88 -4.32 15.38
CA GLU A 65 -19.11 -5.70 15.87
C GLU A 65 -18.15 -6.70 15.24
N LYS A 66 -17.79 -6.52 13.96
CA LYS A 66 -16.76 -7.34 13.31
C LYS A 66 -15.39 -7.14 13.95
N ALA A 67 -15.00 -5.88 14.19
CA ALA A 67 -13.73 -5.53 14.79
C ALA A 67 -13.56 -6.14 16.20
N LYS A 68 -14.58 -6.06 17.05
CA LYS A 68 -14.54 -6.67 18.40
C LYS A 68 -14.15 -8.14 18.40
N SER A 69 -14.68 -8.91 17.44
CA SER A 69 -14.42 -10.35 17.36
C SER A 69 -13.12 -10.69 16.64
N ALA A 70 -12.57 -9.76 15.86
CA ALA A 70 -11.44 -10.01 14.96
C ALA A 70 -10.16 -9.29 15.39
N GLN A 71 -10.19 -8.55 16.49
CA GLN A 71 -9.00 -7.93 17.07
C GLN A 71 -8.17 -8.99 17.77
N TRP A 72 -6.97 -9.21 17.25
CA TRP A 72 -5.90 -9.97 17.87
C TRP A 72 -4.84 -8.98 18.36
N ASN A 73 -4.15 -9.32 19.44
CA ASN A 73 -3.03 -8.56 19.94
C ASN A 73 -1.74 -9.11 19.31
N GLY A 74 -1.12 -8.31 18.45
CA GLY A 74 0.13 -8.69 17.81
C GLY A 74 1.24 -9.05 18.80
N GLU A 75 1.35 -8.37 19.93
CA GLU A 75 2.42 -8.60 20.91
C GLU A 75 2.26 -9.91 21.69
N THR A 76 1.01 -10.34 21.96
CA THR A 76 0.76 -11.47 22.86
C THR A 76 0.22 -12.72 22.17
N ASP A 77 -0.46 -12.57 21.04
CA ASP A 77 -1.20 -13.66 20.40
C ASP A 77 -0.36 -14.37 19.34
N LEU A 78 0.79 -13.79 18.93
CA LEU A 78 1.74 -14.42 18.04
C LEU A 78 2.92 -15.05 18.79
N PRO A 79 3.36 -16.26 18.38
CA PRO A 79 4.54 -16.91 18.93
C PRO A 79 5.81 -16.32 18.28
N TRP A 80 6.22 -15.13 18.71
CA TRP A 80 7.37 -14.40 18.15
C TRP A 80 8.72 -15.13 18.26
N ASP A 81 8.84 -16.08 19.19
CA ASP A 81 10.05 -16.89 19.35
C ASP A 81 10.20 -17.99 18.27
N THR A 82 9.23 -18.12 17.36
CA THR A 82 9.30 -19.08 16.27
C THR A 82 10.42 -18.69 15.31
N GLU A 83 11.39 -19.59 15.11
CA GLU A 83 12.47 -19.39 14.15
C GLU A 83 11.90 -19.37 12.71
N VAL A 84 12.27 -18.35 11.94
CA VAL A 84 11.83 -18.17 10.55
C VAL A 84 13.02 -18.30 9.62
N ASP A 85 12.99 -19.32 8.75
CA ASP A 85 13.94 -19.48 7.65
C ASP A 85 13.44 -18.70 6.42
N GLN A 86 14.08 -17.57 6.15
CA GLN A 86 13.70 -16.69 5.05
C GLN A 86 14.05 -17.27 3.68
N GLU A 87 15.14 -18.05 3.57
CA GLU A 87 15.55 -18.66 2.31
C GLU A 87 14.58 -19.77 1.91
N ALA A 88 14.22 -20.64 2.86
CA ALA A 88 13.21 -21.68 2.65
C ALA A 88 11.85 -21.08 2.25
N LEU A 89 11.47 -19.94 2.85
CA LEU A 89 10.25 -19.22 2.49
C LEU A 89 10.30 -18.65 1.07
N VAL A 90 11.43 -18.05 0.67
CA VAL A 90 11.64 -17.56 -0.71
C VAL A 90 11.48 -18.70 -1.72
N MET A 91 12.12 -19.85 -1.46
CA MET A 91 12.04 -21.02 -2.34
C MET A 91 10.61 -21.55 -2.46
N ALA A 92 9.91 -21.73 -1.33
CA ALA A 92 8.52 -22.18 -1.32
C ALA A 92 7.58 -21.21 -2.07
N ASN A 93 7.80 -19.90 -1.94
CA ASN A 93 7.02 -18.89 -2.64
C ASN A 93 7.28 -18.88 -4.15
N ALA A 94 8.52 -19.13 -4.58
CA ALA A 94 8.88 -19.24 -5.99
C ALA A 94 8.25 -20.49 -6.62
N GLU A 95 8.25 -21.63 -5.91
CA GLU A 95 7.57 -22.86 -6.34
C GLU A 95 6.04 -22.68 -6.45
N ALA A 96 5.43 -22.00 -5.48
CA ALA A 96 3.99 -21.75 -5.47
C ALA A 96 3.56 -20.74 -6.55
N ASN A 97 4.45 -19.83 -6.98
CA ASN A 97 4.18 -18.79 -7.96
C ASN A 97 5.05 -18.97 -9.20
N ALA A 98 4.67 -19.92 -10.05
CA ALA A 98 5.35 -20.24 -11.31
C ALA A 98 5.42 -19.06 -12.32
N SER A 99 4.61 -18.01 -12.12
CA SER A 99 4.65 -16.77 -12.91
C SER A 99 5.55 -15.68 -12.30
N SER A 100 6.13 -15.91 -11.12
CA SER A 100 7.08 -14.97 -10.54
C SER A 100 8.37 -14.98 -11.36
N MET A 101 9.03 -13.83 -11.46
CA MET A 101 10.33 -13.71 -12.13
C MET A 101 11.38 -14.66 -11.51
N PHE A 102 11.17 -15.09 -10.27
CA PHE A 102 12.01 -16.01 -9.51
C PHE A 102 11.78 -17.50 -9.84
N ALA A 103 10.75 -17.84 -10.61
CA ALA A 103 10.43 -19.23 -10.98
C ALA A 103 11.30 -19.81 -12.12
N GLY A 104 12.30 -19.04 -12.60
CA GLY A 104 13.25 -19.51 -13.63
C GLY A 104 12.67 -19.66 -15.04
N THR A 105 11.46 -19.13 -15.29
CA THR A 105 10.76 -19.25 -16.58
C THR A 105 11.05 -18.11 -17.57
N VAL A 106 11.88 -17.14 -17.17
CA VAL A 106 12.24 -15.95 -17.97
C VAL A 106 13.58 -16.17 -18.68
N ASP A 107 13.68 -15.82 -19.96
CA ASP A 107 14.96 -15.78 -20.68
C ASP A 107 15.78 -14.56 -20.21
N LEU A 108 16.95 -14.83 -19.66
CA LEU A 108 17.83 -13.84 -19.04
C LEU A 108 19.09 -13.56 -19.89
N ALA A 109 19.22 -14.17 -21.07
CA ALA A 109 20.38 -14.00 -21.93
C ALA A 109 20.63 -12.52 -22.29
N GLY A 110 21.86 -12.06 -22.11
CA GLY A 110 22.26 -10.68 -22.36
C GLY A 110 21.89 -9.68 -21.26
N THR A 111 21.31 -10.12 -20.15
CA THR A 111 21.00 -9.27 -18.98
C THR A 111 22.09 -9.35 -17.90
N VAL A 112 22.03 -8.46 -16.92
CA VAL A 112 22.92 -8.51 -15.74
C VAL A 112 22.70 -9.76 -14.88
N PHE A 113 21.55 -10.42 -15.01
CA PHE A 113 21.16 -11.61 -14.25
C PHE A 113 21.61 -12.92 -14.93
N GLU A 114 22.12 -12.88 -16.17
CA GLU A 114 22.57 -14.08 -16.90
C GLU A 114 23.64 -14.87 -16.12
N ARG A 115 24.44 -14.16 -15.33
CA ARG A 115 25.56 -14.73 -14.56
C ARG A 115 25.20 -15.06 -13.12
N TRP A 116 23.93 -14.89 -12.74
CA TRP A 116 23.54 -15.10 -11.36
C TRP A 116 23.43 -16.57 -11.02
N ASP A 117 23.97 -16.95 -9.88
CA ASP A 117 23.76 -18.27 -9.28
C ASP A 117 22.49 -18.31 -8.43
N GLU A 118 22.12 -19.52 -7.99
CA GLU A 118 20.94 -19.74 -7.16
C GLU A 118 20.96 -18.92 -5.86
N GLN A 119 22.14 -18.75 -5.26
CA GLN A 119 22.30 -18.03 -4.00
C GLN A 119 22.01 -16.54 -4.17
N GLN A 120 22.44 -15.93 -5.28
CA GLN A 120 22.13 -14.56 -5.63
C GLN A 120 20.64 -14.35 -5.89
N TRP A 121 19.96 -15.32 -6.50
CA TRP A 121 18.52 -15.29 -6.68
C TRP A 121 17.75 -15.38 -5.37
N ILE A 122 18.16 -16.27 -4.47
CA ILE A 122 17.59 -16.38 -3.12
C ILE A 122 17.78 -15.06 -2.37
N GLN A 123 18.98 -14.49 -2.41
CA GLN A 123 19.26 -13.22 -1.76
C GLN A 123 18.39 -12.08 -2.29
N LEU A 124 18.18 -11.98 -3.61
CA LEU A 124 17.25 -10.99 -4.17
C LEU A 124 15.81 -11.21 -3.69
N GLY A 125 15.38 -12.47 -3.55
CA GLY A 125 14.07 -12.81 -2.99
C GLY A 125 13.92 -12.35 -1.55
N VAL A 126 14.94 -12.53 -0.71
CA VAL A 126 14.96 -12.04 0.67
C VAL A 126 14.89 -10.51 0.72
N GLU A 127 15.74 -9.82 -0.05
CA GLU A 127 15.75 -8.35 -0.11
C GLU A 127 14.43 -7.78 -0.63
N SER A 128 13.80 -8.45 -1.60
CA SER A 128 12.49 -8.05 -2.13
C SER A 128 11.41 -8.14 -1.06
N GLN A 129 11.41 -9.20 -0.23
CA GLN A 129 10.50 -9.31 0.91
C GLN A 129 10.77 -8.23 1.94
N ASN A 130 12.03 -8.03 2.35
CA ASN A 130 12.41 -7.00 3.32
C ASN A 130 12.00 -5.60 2.87
N TRP A 131 12.19 -5.28 1.59
CA TRP A 131 11.74 -4.02 1.01
C TRP A 131 10.21 -3.88 1.08
N MET A 132 9.46 -4.91 0.68
CA MET A 132 7.99 -4.89 0.73
C MET A 132 7.48 -4.70 2.17
N LEU A 133 8.03 -5.43 3.14
CA LEU A 133 7.70 -5.27 4.55
C LEU A 133 8.03 -3.84 5.02
N SER A 134 9.16 -3.29 4.58
CA SER A 134 9.53 -1.91 4.91
C SER A 134 8.51 -0.90 4.36
N GLN A 135 8.01 -1.08 3.14
CA GLN A 135 6.96 -0.25 2.57
C GLN A 135 5.65 -0.38 3.35
N PHE A 136 5.30 -1.60 3.76
CA PHE A 136 4.11 -1.86 4.56
C PHE A 136 4.19 -1.15 5.92
N MET A 137 5.31 -1.32 6.65
CA MET A 137 5.53 -0.67 7.95
C MET A 137 5.52 0.86 7.86
N HIS A 138 6.08 1.45 6.81
CA HIS A 138 6.00 2.90 6.59
C HIS A 138 4.58 3.34 6.23
N GLY A 139 3.86 2.55 5.42
CA GLY A 139 2.49 2.84 5.04
C GLY A 139 1.52 2.79 6.22
N GLU A 140 1.66 1.81 7.12
CA GLU A 140 0.82 1.69 8.32
C GLU A 140 1.01 2.86 9.29
N GLN A 141 2.20 3.48 9.32
CA GLN A 141 2.44 4.68 10.14
C GLN A 141 1.81 5.95 9.53
N GLY A 142 1.55 5.95 8.22
CA GLY A 142 0.99 7.10 7.48
C GLY A 142 -0.52 7.03 7.21
N ALA A 143 -1.19 5.94 7.61
CA ALA A 143 -2.65 5.74 7.48
C ALA A 143 -3.41 6.22 8.72
#